data_AF-A0A8S9L758-F1
#
_entry.id   AF-A0A8S9L758-F1
#
_cell.length_a   1.000
_cell.length_b   1.000
_cell.length_c   1.000
_cell.angle_alpha   90.00
_cell.angle_beta   90.00
_cell.angle_gamma   90.00
#
_symmetry.space_group_name_H-M   'P 1'
#
loop_
_entity.id
_entity.type
_entity.pdbx_description
1 polymer ?
#
loop_
_entity_poly.entity_id
_entity_poly.type
_entity_poly.pdbx_seq_one_letter_code
_entity_poly.pdbx_strand_id
1 'polypeptide(L)'
;TIPLIFPPLKWYFVLCSYLVAPGLAFCNSYGAGLTDMSLPSTYGKIGLFTIASIVGNNSGGGGVIASLSACGVMMAIVSTAADLMQDFKTGYLTLSSAKSMFVTQLLGTAMGCVIAPLTFWMFWTAFEVGDPDGLYKAPYAVIYREMAILGIEGFAKLPKHCLALCCGFFVAALVVNLVRDITPPKISKFTPLPMAMAAPFYIGAYFAIDMFVGTVVLFIWDRVDKKDADDYSGAVASGLICGDGIWTIPSAILSILRINPPICMYFRPS
;
A
#
# COMPACT_ATOMS: atom_id res chain seq x y z
N THR A 1 22.67 2.16 8.64
CA THR A 1 21.82 3.37 8.64
C THR A 1 21.38 3.67 7.22
N ILE A 2 20.23 4.32 7.02
CA ILE A 2 19.65 4.53 5.67
C ILE A 2 20.64 5.19 4.69
N PRO A 3 21.45 6.19 5.09
CA PRO A 3 22.47 6.78 4.20
C PRO A 3 23.61 5.84 3.79
N LEU A 4 23.84 4.74 4.52
CA LEU A 4 24.82 3.72 4.12
C LEU A 4 24.26 2.78 3.04
N ILE A 5 22.95 2.52 3.07
CA ILE A 5 22.26 1.68 2.09
C ILE A 5 21.97 2.49 0.83
N PHE A 6 21.58 3.76 1.00
CA PHE A 6 21.29 4.70 -0.08
C PHE A 6 22.18 5.93 0.05
N PRO A 7 23.44 5.89 -0.44
CA PRO A 7 24.38 7.01 -0.37
C PRO A 7 23.85 8.35 -0.90
N PRO A 8 22.98 8.39 -1.93
CA PRO A 8 22.39 9.65 -2.39
C PRO A 8 21.50 10.34 -1.34
N LEU A 9 20.92 9.61 -0.39
CA LEU A 9 20.11 10.18 0.69
C LEU A 9 21.01 10.58 1.86
N LYS A 10 21.44 11.84 1.86
CA LYS A 10 22.27 12.38 2.93
C LYS A 10 21.55 12.39 4.28
N TRP A 11 22.32 12.25 5.36
CA TRP A 11 21.81 12.10 6.73
C TRP A 11 20.86 13.22 7.17
N TYR A 12 21.09 14.46 6.73
CA TYR A 12 20.26 15.60 7.11
C TYR A 12 18.84 15.50 6.53
N PHE A 13 18.65 14.90 5.35
CA PHE A 13 17.32 14.65 4.80
C PHE A 13 16.54 13.64 5.64
N VAL A 14 17.22 12.60 6.12
CA VAL A 14 16.64 11.62 7.05
C VAL A 14 16.23 12.30 8.35
N LEU A 15 17.10 13.16 8.90
CA LEU A 15 16.77 13.91 10.12
C LEU A 15 15.55 14.81 9.92
N CYS A 16 15.48 15.57 8.82
CA CYS A 16 14.32 16.39 8.49
C CYS A 16 13.05 15.54 8.35
N SER A 17 13.14 14.36 7.74
CA SER A 17 11.99 13.46 7.62
C SER A 17 11.47 13.01 9.00
N TYR A 18 12.35 12.71 9.96
CA TYR A 18 11.94 12.36 11.33
C TYR A 18 11.32 13.52 12.11
N LEU A 19 11.64 14.77 11.78
CA LEU A 19 11.03 15.93 12.40
C LEU A 19 9.63 16.24 11.83
N VAL A 20 9.45 16.06 10.53
CA VAL A 20 8.18 16.37 9.84
C VAL A 20 7.18 15.21 9.92
N ALA A 21 7.66 13.97 9.83
CA ALA A 21 6.81 12.78 9.77
C ALA A 21 5.83 12.63 10.94
N PRO A 22 6.17 12.95 12.21
CA PRO A 22 5.23 12.86 13.33
C PRO A 22 3.98 13.74 13.14
N GLY A 23 4.13 14.93 12.57
CA GLY A 23 2.99 15.81 12.28
C GLY A 23 2.06 15.22 11.22
N LEU A 24 2.63 14.65 10.16
CA LEU A 24 1.87 13.96 9.10
C LEU A 24 1.25 12.65 9.60
N ALA A 25 1.98 11.92 10.44
CA ALA A 25 1.53 10.69 11.07
C ALA A 25 0.31 10.93 11.96
N PHE A 26 0.31 12.01 12.76
CA PHE A 26 -0.85 12.39 13.56
C PHE A 26 -2.10 12.62 12.69
N CYS A 27 -1.97 13.40 11.61
CA CYS A 27 -3.08 13.65 10.68
C CYS A 27 -3.59 12.35 10.03
N ASN A 28 -2.68 11.46 9.62
CA ASN A 28 -3.05 10.19 9.02
C ASN A 28 -3.73 9.25 10.02
N SER A 29 -3.19 9.11 11.24
CA SER A 29 -3.78 8.29 12.29
C SER A 29 -5.16 8.82 12.69
N TYR A 30 -5.33 10.13 12.79
CA TYR A 30 -6.65 10.72 13.06
C TYR A 30 -7.65 10.41 11.94
N GLY A 31 -7.26 10.63 10.68
CA GLY A 31 -8.10 10.30 9.52
C GLY A 31 -8.44 8.81 9.44
N ALA A 32 -7.46 7.94 9.66
CA ALA A 32 -7.65 6.49 9.71
C ALA A 32 -8.57 6.08 10.87
N GLY A 33 -8.51 6.75 12.02
CA GLY A 33 -9.40 6.46 13.14
C GLY A 33 -10.87 6.78 12.87
N LEU A 34 -11.14 7.81 12.05
CA LEU A 34 -12.47 8.25 11.67
C LEU A 34 -13.06 7.53 10.46
N THR A 35 -12.21 7.15 9.51
CA THR A 35 -12.64 6.60 8.20
C THR A 35 -12.29 5.13 8.01
N ASP A 36 -11.57 4.54 8.96
CA ASP A 36 -10.95 3.21 8.89
C ASP A 36 -10.07 3.02 7.63
N MET A 37 -9.59 4.12 7.03
CA MET A 37 -8.74 4.14 5.85
C MET A 37 -7.46 4.95 6.10
N SER A 38 -6.30 4.32 5.91
CA SER A 38 -5.01 5.00 5.96
C SER A 38 -4.57 5.42 4.55
N LEU A 39 -3.85 6.56 4.43
CA LEU A 39 -3.24 6.99 3.16
C LEU A 39 -1.70 7.14 3.21
N PRO A 40 -0.93 6.15 3.71
CA PRO A 40 0.52 6.28 3.84
C PRO A 40 1.22 6.59 2.51
N SER A 41 0.71 6.03 1.40
CA SER A 41 1.24 6.25 0.06
C SER A 41 1.17 7.72 -0.37
N THR A 42 0.11 8.43 -0.01
CA THR A 42 -0.05 9.86 -0.31
C THR A 42 0.97 10.70 0.45
N TYR A 43 1.14 10.45 1.75
CA TYR A 43 2.15 11.14 2.56
C TYR A 43 3.57 10.77 2.11
N GLY A 44 3.82 9.53 1.72
CA GLY A 44 5.07 9.09 1.11
C GLY A 44 5.42 9.90 -0.13
N LYS A 45 4.45 10.12 -1.02
CA LYS A 45 4.63 10.95 -2.23
C LYS A 45 4.98 12.41 -1.92
N ILE A 46 4.48 12.99 -0.81
CA ILE A 46 4.91 14.34 -0.38
C ILE A 46 6.41 14.33 -0.09
N GLY A 47 6.90 13.34 0.67
CA GLY A 47 8.34 13.16 0.92
C GLY A 47 9.13 12.95 -0.37
N LEU A 48 8.62 12.13 -1.27
CA LEU A 48 9.20 11.87 -2.60
C LEU A 48 9.39 13.17 -3.39
N PHE A 49 8.32 13.95 -3.62
CA PHE A 49 8.40 15.18 -4.42
C PHE A 49 9.24 16.27 -3.74
N THR A 50 9.21 16.35 -2.41
CA THR A 50 10.03 17.31 -1.66
C THR A 50 11.52 17.01 -1.83
N ILE A 51 11.94 15.76 -1.63
CA ILE A 51 13.35 15.38 -1.79
C ILE A 51 13.77 15.41 -3.26
N ALA A 52 12.88 15.02 -4.18
CA ALA A 52 13.13 15.09 -5.62
C ALA A 52 13.45 16.52 -6.06
N SER A 53 12.66 17.50 -5.61
CA SER A 53 12.86 18.91 -5.94
C SER A 53 14.13 19.51 -5.32
N ILE A 54 14.52 19.08 -4.10
CA ILE A 54 15.72 19.62 -3.43
C ILE A 54 17.01 18.99 -3.99
N VAL A 55 17.04 17.67 -4.18
CA VAL A 55 18.24 16.98 -4.68
C VAL A 55 18.43 17.24 -6.18
N GLY A 56 17.33 17.28 -6.93
CA GLY A 56 17.31 17.56 -8.36
C GLY A 56 18.18 16.59 -9.16
N ASN A 57 18.63 17.05 -10.33
CA ASN A 57 19.46 16.25 -11.24
C ASN A 57 20.97 16.34 -10.93
N ASN A 58 21.34 16.97 -9.82
CA ASN A 58 22.73 17.30 -9.46
C ASN A 58 23.62 16.08 -9.14
N SER A 59 23.06 14.86 -9.16
CA SER A 59 23.75 13.63 -8.72
C SER A 59 23.68 12.49 -9.74
N GLY A 60 23.50 12.77 -11.05
CA GLY A 60 23.62 11.77 -12.11
C GLY A 60 22.70 10.55 -11.93
N GLY A 61 21.43 10.77 -11.57
CA GLY A 61 20.45 9.71 -11.26
C GLY A 61 20.30 9.38 -9.77
N GLY A 62 21.20 9.85 -8.91
CA GLY A 62 21.09 9.68 -7.44
C GLY A 62 19.84 10.33 -6.82
N GLY A 63 19.28 11.36 -7.46
CA GLY A 63 18.06 12.02 -7.00
C GLY A 63 16.84 11.10 -6.96
N VAL A 64 16.73 10.17 -7.91
CA VAL A 64 15.62 9.20 -7.96
C VAL A 64 15.70 8.27 -6.75
N ILE A 65 16.90 7.73 -6.48
CA ILE A 65 17.14 6.84 -5.34
C ILE A 65 16.87 7.58 -4.03
N ALA A 66 17.41 8.80 -3.86
CA ALA A 66 17.20 9.59 -2.65
C ALA A 66 15.70 9.86 -2.38
N SER A 67 14.95 10.19 -3.43
CA SER A 67 13.51 10.49 -3.34
C SER A 67 12.68 9.25 -3.00
N LEU A 68 13.00 8.11 -3.62
CA LEU A 68 12.36 6.82 -3.33
C LEU A 68 12.66 6.35 -1.91
N SER A 69 13.90 6.49 -1.44
CA SER A 69 14.28 6.15 -0.08
C SER A 69 13.57 7.04 0.94
N ALA A 70 13.48 8.35 0.69
CA ALA A 70 12.75 9.27 1.56
C ALA A 70 11.24 8.98 1.57
N CYS A 71 10.67 8.62 0.42
CA CYS A 71 9.29 8.15 0.33
C CYS A 71 9.04 6.93 1.22
N GLY A 72 9.93 5.94 1.17
CA GLY A 72 9.84 4.73 1.99
C GLY A 72 9.90 5.03 3.48
N VAL A 73 10.80 5.92 3.91
CA VAL A 73 10.90 6.36 5.31
C VAL A 73 9.62 7.03 5.77
N MET A 74 9.12 7.99 4.99
CA MET A 74 7.89 8.72 5.32
C MET A 74 6.68 7.78 5.39
N MET A 75 6.54 6.89 4.41
CA MET A 75 5.45 5.92 4.34
C MET A 75 5.49 4.95 5.52
N ALA A 76 6.67 4.45 5.89
CA ALA A 76 6.83 3.57 7.04
C ALA A 76 6.37 4.23 8.34
N ILE A 77 6.85 5.45 8.64
CA ILE A 77 6.49 6.17 9.86
C ILE A 77 4.98 6.43 9.93
N VAL A 78 4.39 6.90 8.82
CA VAL A 78 2.97 7.28 8.75
C VAL A 78 2.05 6.06 8.78
N SER A 79 2.45 4.94 8.16
CA SER A 79 1.71 3.68 8.22
C SER A 79 1.74 3.11 9.63
N THR A 80 2.94 2.95 10.21
CA THR A 80 3.09 2.37 11.54
C THR A 80 2.33 3.16 12.61
N ALA A 81 2.30 4.49 12.52
CA ALA A 81 1.51 5.30 13.44
C ALA A 81 -0.01 5.09 13.31
N ALA A 82 -0.52 4.84 12.10
CA ALA A 82 -1.94 4.54 11.90
C ALA A 82 -2.28 3.14 12.40
N ASP A 83 -1.43 2.15 12.10
CA ASP A 83 -1.59 0.77 12.55
C ASP A 83 -1.57 0.71 14.09
N LEU A 84 -0.63 1.41 14.74
CA LEU A 84 -0.54 1.51 16.20
C LEU A 84 -1.81 2.09 16.83
N MET A 85 -2.40 3.11 16.19
CA MET A 85 -3.64 3.73 16.63
C MET A 85 -4.83 2.76 16.52
N GLN A 86 -4.93 2.02 15.40
CA GLN A 86 -5.98 1.01 15.19
C GLN A 86 -5.88 -0.13 16.18
N ASP A 87 -4.65 -0.58 16.46
CA ASP A 87 -4.36 -1.53 17.52
C ASP A 87 -4.89 -1.00 18.86
N PHE A 88 -4.46 0.19 19.31
CA PHE A 88 -4.94 0.74 20.59
C PHE A 88 -6.46 0.91 20.66
N LYS A 89 -7.11 1.29 19.55
CA LYS A 89 -8.58 1.33 19.43
C LYS A 89 -9.18 -0.06 19.65
N THR A 90 -8.63 -1.08 19.02
CA THR A 90 -9.05 -2.48 19.20
C THR A 90 -8.81 -2.97 20.63
N GLY A 91 -7.67 -2.63 21.23
CA GLY A 91 -7.36 -2.93 22.61
C GLY A 91 -8.37 -2.30 23.57
N TYR A 92 -8.75 -1.05 23.33
CA TYR A 92 -9.77 -0.36 24.10
C TYR A 92 -11.15 -1.03 23.98
N LEU A 93 -11.58 -1.36 22.76
CA LEU A 93 -12.87 -2.01 22.50
C LEU A 93 -12.95 -3.43 23.09
N THR A 94 -11.83 -4.16 23.14
CA THR A 94 -11.73 -5.50 23.72
C THR A 94 -11.46 -5.50 25.23
N LEU A 95 -11.41 -4.31 25.86
CA LEU A 95 -11.05 -4.14 27.28
C LEU A 95 -9.66 -4.71 27.63
N SER A 96 -8.77 -4.78 26.63
CA SER A 96 -7.39 -5.22 26.78
C SER A 96 -6.54 -4.11 27.40
N SER A 97 -5.53 -4.49 28.18
CA SER A 97 -4.61 -3.53 28.80
C SER A 97 -3.74 -2.83 27.74
N ALA A 98 -3.81 -1.50 27.68
CA ALA A 98 -2.97 -0.69 26.78
C ALA A 98 -1.46 -0.93 27.01
N LYS A 99 -1.05 -1.22 28.25
CA LYS A 99 0.35 -1.56 28.55
C LYS A 99 0.77 -2.87 27.91
N SER A 100 -0.11 -3.88 27.96
CA SER A 100 0.15 -5.17 27.33
C SER A 100 0.24 -5.02 25.81
N MET A 101 -0.66 -4.23 25.22
CA MET A 101 -0.67 -3.96 23.78
C MET A 101 0.62 -3.29 23.31
N PHE A 102 1.08 -2.26 24.02
CA PHE A 102 2.34 -1.58 23.70
C PHE A 102 3.55 -2.53 23.78
N VAL A 103 3.62 -3.37 24.81
CA VAL A 103 4.71 -4.35 24.96
C VAL A 103 4.68 -5.37 23.83
N THR A 104 3.50 -5.89 23.46
CA THR A 104 3.35 -6.82 22.34
C THR A 104 3.73 -6.18 21.01
N GLN A 105 3.39 -4.91 20.77
CA GLN A 105 3.81 -4.18 19.57
C GLN A 105 5.33 -4.00 19.49
N LEU A 106 6.00 -3.70 20.60
CA LEU A 106 7.46 -3.62 20.65
C LEU A 106 8.11 -4.97 20.32
N LEU A 107 7.60 -6.06 20.92
CA LEU A 107 8.09 -7.41 20.64
C LEU A 107 7.82 -7.82 19.19
N GLY A 108 6.61 -7.56 18.68
CA GLY A 108 6.23 -7.82 17.29
C GLY A 108 7.10 -7.05 16.30
N THR A 109 7.39 -5.77 16.60
CA THR A 109 8.29 -4.94 15.79
C THR A 109 9.72 -5.50 15.81
N ALA A 110 10.23 -5.90 16.99
CA ALA A 110 11.55 -6.49 17.10
C ALA A 110 11.68 -7.79 16.30
N MET A 111 10.66 -8.66 16.37
CA MET A 111 10.58 -9.87 15.53
C MET A 111 10.47 -9.53 14.05
N GLY A 112 9.65 -8.55 13.68
CA GLY A 112 9.46 -8.08 12.31
C GLY A 112 10.74 -7.56 11.67
N CYS A 113 11.60 -6.86 12.44
CA CYS A 113 12.91 -6.41 11.97
C CYS A 113 13.85 -7.55 11.54
N VAL A 114 13.60 -8.80 11.99
CA VAL A 114 14.37 -9.98 11.60
C VAL A 114 13.62 -10.80 10.54
N ILE A 115 12.34 -11.08 10.78
CA ILE A 115 11.54 -11.97 9.92
C ILE A 115 11.29 -11.30 8.56
N ALA A 116 10.87 -10.03 8.52
CA ALA A 116 10.52 -9.36 7.26
C ALA A 116 11.67 -9.31 6.24
N PRO A 117 12.91 -8.89 6.58
CA PRO A 117 14.00 -8.90 5.62
C PRO A 117 14.43 -10.31 5.22
N LEU A 118 14.35 -11.30 6.12
CA LEU A 118 14.65 -12.70 5.78
C LEU A 118 13.62 -13.28 4.79
N THR A 119 12.33 -13.01 5.01
CA THR A 119 11.27 -13.39 4.08
C THR A 119 11.46 -12.68 2.74
N PHE A 120 11.71 -11.36 2.73
CA PHE A 120 12.00 -10.64 1.50
C PHE A 120 13.20 -11.24 0.75
N TRP A 121 14.29 -11.56 1.45
CA TRP A 121 15.45 -12.20 0.86
C TRP A 121 15.13 -13.58 0.27
N MET A 122 14.33 -14.39 0.98
CA MET A 122 13.85 -15.67 0.47
C MET A 122 13.09 -15.49 -0.85
N PHE A 123 12.12 -14.58 -0.93
CA PHE A 123 11.38 -14.29 -2.16
C PHE A 123 12.28 -13.77 -3.27
N TRP A 124 13.20 -12.85 -2.96
CA TRP A 124 14.17 -12.30 -3.90
C TRP A 124 15.07 -13.37 -4.52
N THR A 125 15.41 -14.41 -3.77
CA THR A 125 16.20 -15.55 -4.27
C THR A 125 15.37 -16.63 -4.96
N ALA A 126 14.10 -16.80 -4.57
CA ALA A 126 13.22 -17.85 -5.06
C ALA A 126 12.52 -17.49 -6.38
N PHE A 127 12.27 -16.21 -6.61
CA PHE A 127 11.49 -15.70 -7.73
C PHE A 127 12.15 -14.48 -8.37
N GLU A 128 11.91 -14.28 -9.66
CA GLU A 128 12.34 -13.07 -10.38
C GLU A 128 11.40 -11.91 -10.05
N VAL A 129 11.63 -11.28 -8.90
CA VAL A 129 10.85 -10.13 -8.43
C VAL A 129 11.15 -8.92 -9.32
N GLY A 130 10.10 -8.39 -9.96
CA GLY A 130 10.19 -7.19 -10.78
C GLY A 130 10.35 -7.42 -12.28
N ASP A 131 10.41 -8.68 -12.73
CA ASP A 131 10.31 -9.00 -14.15
C ASP A 131 8.92 -8.59 -14.70
N PRO A 132 8.84 -7.77 -15.78
CA PRO A 132 7.58 -7.39 -16.40
C PRO A 132 6.73 -8.55 -16.91
N ASP A 133 7.35 -9.68 -17.26
CA ASP A 133 6.67 -10.86 -17.79
C ASP A 133 6.48 -11.97 -16.75
N GLY A 134 7.19 -11.88 -15.62
CA GLY A 134 7.11 -12.82 -14.50
C GLY A 134 5.84 -12.72 -13.65
N LEU A 135 5.71 -13.67 -12.71
CA LEU A 135 4.57 -13.77 -11.79
C LEU A 135 4.54 -12.61 -10.77
N TYR A 136 5.72 -12.23 -10.24
CA TYR A 136 5.88 -11.20 -9.22
C TYR A 136 6.28 -9.86 -9.84
N LYS A 137 5.39 -9.31 -10.66
CA LYS A 137 5.56 -7.98 -11.26
C LYS A 137 5.62 -6.92 -10.17
N ALA A 138 6.44 -5.89 -10.37
CA ALA A 138 6.54 -4.76 -9.45
C ALA A 138 5.95 -3.47 -10.06
N PRO A 139 4.63 -3.43 -10.36
CA PRO A 139 4.02 -2.30 -11.06
C PRO A 139 4.18 -1.00 -10.28
N TYR A 140 4.07 -1.06 -8.94
CA TYR A 140 4.29 0.09 -8.08
C TYR A 140 5.73 0.61 -8.15
N ALA A 141 6.75 -0.24 -8.27
CA ALA A 141 8.14 0.21 -8.36
C ALA A 141 8.36 1.12 -9.58
N VAL A 142 7.78 0.74 -10.74
CA VAL A 142 7.83 1.55 -11.96
C VAL A 142 7.11 2.87 -11.76
N ILE A 143 5.90 2.85 -11.20
CA ILE A 143 5.11 4.07 -10.98
C ILE A 143 5.85 5.06 -10.06
N TYR A 144 6.39 4.60 -8.94
CA TYR A 144 7.10 5.47 -7.99
C TYR A 144 8.42 5.98 -8.59
N ARG A 145 9.11 5.18 -9.42
CA ARG A 145 10.29 5.63 -10.18
C ARG A 145 9.93 6.77 -11.13
N GLU A 146 8.87 6.62 -11.92
CA GLU A 146 8.42 7.69 -12.83
C GLU A 146 7.95 8.94 -12.08
N MET A 147 7.30 8.79 -10.91
CA MET A 147 6.99 9.92 -10.03
C MET A 147 8.24 10.64 -9.53
N ALA A 148 9.29 9.90 -9.18
CA ALA A 148 10.55 10.49 -8.74
C ALA A 148 11.27 11.23 -9.88
N ILE A 149 11.27 10.66 -11.10
CA ILE A 149 11.79 11.33 -12.30
C ILE A 149 11.00 12.62 -12.57
N LEU A 150 9.67 12.56 -12.50
CA LEU A 150 8.79 13.72 -12.67
C LEU A 150 9.04 14.80 -11.61
N GLY A 151 9.34 14.41 -10.37
CA GLY A 151 9.71 15.34 -9.30
C GLY A 151 11.04 16.06 -9.55
N ILE A 152 11.95 15.46 -10.31
CA ILE A 152 13.29 16.00 -10.62
C ILE A 152 13.26 16.84 -11.91
N GLU A 153 12.67 16.29 -12.98
CA GLU A 153 12.65 16.91 -14.31
C GLU A 153 11.48 17.89 -14.49
N GLY A 154 10.51 17.85 -13.58
CA GLY A 154 9.32 18.71 -13.56
C GLY A 154 8.23 18.27 -14.55
N PHE A 155 7.14 19.04 -14.57
CA PHE A 155 5.95 18.75 -15.38
C PHE A 155 6.19 18.78 -16.90
N ALA A 156 7.34 19.31 -17.36
CA ALA A 156 7.68 19.41 -18.78
C ALA A 156 7.91 18.04 -19.45
N LYS A 157 8.22 17.00 -18.66
CA LYS A 157 8.41 15.62 -19.15
C LYS A 157 7.13 14.79 -19.22
N LEU A 158 6.00 15.33 -18.75
CA LEU A 158 4.72 14.65 -18.88
C LEU A 158 4.30 14.54 -20.36
N PRO A 159 3.66 13.43 -20.76
CA PRO A 159 3.07 13.31 -22.09
C PRO A 159 2.12 14.47 -22.40
N LYS A 160 2.06 14.88 -23.66
CA LYS A 160 1.13 15.92 -24.13
C LYS A 160 -0.30 15.56 -23.68
N HIS A 161 -1.02 16.54 -23.12
CA HIS A 161 -2.37 16.42 -22.56
C HIS A 161 -2.52 15.60 -21.26
N CYS A 162 -1.45 15.01 -20.71
CA CYS A 162 -1.56 14.22 -19.47
C CYS A 162 -2.12 15.06 -18.30
N LEU A 163 -1.62 16.28 -18.11
CA LEU A 163 -2.09 17.18 -17.04
C LEU A 163 -3.55 17.60 -17.24
N ALA A 164 -3.97 17.84 -18.49
CA ALA A 164 -5.36 18.14 -18.81
C ALA A 164 -6.29 16.96 -18.50
N LEU A 165 -5.86 15.73 -18.82
CA LEU A 165 -6.60 14.51 -18.47
C LEU A 165 -6.66 14.31 -16.94
N CYS A 166 -5.54 14.49 -16.23
CA CYS A 166 -5.51 14.40 -14.76
C CYS A 166 -6.49 15.42 -14.13
N CYS A 167 -6.49 16.66 -14.60
CA CYS A 167 -7.41 17.68 -14.12
C CYS A 167 -8.87 17.32 -14.47
N GLY A 168 -9.13 16.86 -15.69
CA GLY A 168 -10.46 16.41 -16.11
C GLY A 168 -10.99 15.25 -15.26
N PHE A 169 -10.19 14.21 -15.03
CA PHE A 169 -10.58 13.09 -14.16
C PHE A 169 -10.70 13.49 -12.70
N PHE A 170 -9.87 14.43 -12.22
CA PHE A 170 -9.99 14.96 -10.87
C PHE A 170 -11.32 15.71 -10.67
N VAL A 171 -11.67 16.59 -11.61
CA VAL A 171 -12.97 17.29 -11.58
C VAL A 171 -14.13 16.31 -11.72
N ALA A 172 -14.03 15.33 -12.63
CA ALA A 172 -15.05 14.30 -12.77
C ALA A 172 -15.22 13.47 -11.48
N ALA A 173 -14.13 13.07 -10.83
CA ALA A 173 -14.17 12.35 -9.56
C ALA A 173 -14.79 13.22 -8.45
N LEU A 174 -14.47 14.51 -8.40
CA LEU A 174 -15.06 15.44 -7.44
C LEU A 174 -16.57 15.57 -7.67
N VAL A 175 -16.99 15.74 -8.93
CA VAL A 175 -18.42 15.81 -9.29
C VAL A 175 -19.14 14.51 -8.94
N VAL A 176 -18.57 13.34 -9.26
CA VAL A 176 -19.19 12.04 -8.94
C VAL A 176 -19.35 11.85 -7.43
N ASN A 177 -18.33 12.18 -6.63
CA ASN A 177 -18.44 12.11 -5.18
C ASN A 177 -19.46 13.12 -4.63
N LEU A 178 -19.48 14.36 -5.15
CA LEU A 178 -20.44 15.37 -4.73
C LEU A 178 -21.88 14.96 -5.06
N VAL A 179 -22.11 14.40 -6.25
CA VAL A 179 -23.42 13.84 -6.64
C VAL A 179 -23.79 12.71 -5.70
N ARG A 180 -22.86 11.81 -5.37
CA ARG A 180 -23.08 10.71 -4.43
C ARG A 180 -23.52 11.19 -3.03
N ASP A 181 -22.92 12.28 -2.54
CA ASP A 181 -23.17 12.83 -1.21
C ASP A 181 -24.50 13.61 -1.13
N ILE A 182 -24.90 14.28 -2.20
CA ILE A 182 -26.18 15.02 -2.26
C ILE A 182 -27.38 14.09 -2.52
N THR A 183 -27.13 12.97 -3.19
CA THR A 183 -28.19 12.08 -3.66
C THR A 183 -28.70 11.15 -2.53
N PRO A 184 -30.01 10.84 -2.48
CA PRO A 184 -30.57 9.92 -1.48
C PRO A 184 -29.85 8.56 -1.45
N PRO A 185 -29.77 7.90 -0.28
CA PRO A 185 -29.00 6.66 -0.08
C PRO A 185 -29.40 5.51 -1.03
N LYS A 186 -30.66 5.50 -1.51
CA LYS A 186 -31.16 4.52 -2.49
C LYS A 186 -30.50 4.62 -3.86
N ILE A 187 -30.12 5.82 -4.30
CA ILE A 187 -29.47 6.06 -5.60
C ILE A 187 -27.94 6.18 -5.41
N SER A 188 -27.49 6.74 -4.28
CA SER A 188 -26.08 6.81 -3.89
C SER A 188 -25.39 5.43 -3.88
N LYS A 189 -26.13 4.35 -3.54
CA LYS A 189 -25.63 2.95 -3.59
C LYS A 189 -25.19 2.49 -4.99
N PHE A 190 -25.74 3.08 -6.05
CA PHE A 190 -25.40 2.74 -7.44
C PHE A 190 -24.34 3.66 -8.04
N THR A 191 -23.92 4.70 -7.32
CA THR A 191 -22.93 5.66 -7.82
C THR A 191 -21.54 5.05 -7.72
N PRO A 192 -20.76 5.00 -8.82
CA PRO A 192 -19.42 4.43 -8.78
C PRO A 192 -18.52 5.23 -7.85
N LEU A 193 -17.62 4.50 -7.18
CA LEU A 193 -16.59 5.08 -6.32
C LEU A 193 -15.29 5.21 -7.13
N PRO A 194 -14.86 6.44 -7.50
CA PRO A 194 -13.68 6.63 -8.34
C PRO A 194 -12.41 5.98 -7.75
N MET A 195 -12.28 6.02 -6.41
CA MET A 195 -11.17 5.38 -5.70
C MET A 195 -11.15 3.85 -5.86
N ALA A 196 -12.32 3.20 -5.74
CA ALA A 196 -12.42 1.76 -5.91
C ALA A 196 -12.19 1.34 -7.37
N MET A 197 -12.67 2.15 -8.32
CA MET A 197 -12.43 1.91 -9.75
C MET A 197 -10.96 2.01 -10.13
N ALA A 198 -10.18 2.87 -9.47
CA ALA A 198 -8.78 3.07 -9.81
C ALA A 198 -7.90 1.85 -9.48
N ALA A 199 -8.21 1.08 -8.43
CA ALA A 199 -7.35 -0.01 -7.95
C ALA A 199 -7.10 -1.11 -9.02
N PRO A 200 -8.10 -1.64 -9.75
CA PRO A 200 -7.86 -2.57 -10.84
C PRO A 200 -7.03 -2.00 -12.00
N PHE A 201 -7.13 -0.70 -12.29
CA PHE A 201 -6.28 -0.08 -13.32
C PHE A 201 -4.80 -0.04 -12.91
N TYR A 202 -4.51 -0.02 -11.60
CA TYR A 202 -3.14 -0.05 -11.08
C TYR A 202 -2.54 -1.46 -11.00
N ILE A 203 -3.34 -2.44 -10.57
CA ILE A 203 -2.85 -3.79 -10.24
C ILE A 203 -3.02 -4.75 -11.42
N GLY A 204 -4.14 -4.67 -12.12
CA GLY A 204 -4.47 -5.54 -13.24
C GLY A 204 -5.93 -5.98 -13.22
N ALA A 205 -6.40 -6.50 -14.37
CA ALA A 205 -7.78 -6.92 -14.54
C ALA A 205 -8.19 -8.09 -13.62
N TYR A 206 -7.23 -8.94 -13.21
CA TYR A 206 -7.49 -10.04 -12.28
C TYR A 206 -8.07 -9.52 -10.95
N PHE A 207 -7.56 -8.40 -10.45
CA PHE A 207 -8.02 -7.79 -9.20
C PHE A 207 -9.49 -7.34 -9.29
N ALA A 208 -9.96 -6.90 -10.46
CA ALA A 208 -11.38 -6.59 -10.67
C ALA A 208 -12.26 -7.83 -10.60
N ILE A 209 -11.78 -8.97 -11.13
CA ILE A 209 -12.51 -10.24 -11.09
C ILE A 209 -12.62 -10.72 -9.64
N ASP A 210 -11.53 -10.67 -8.88
CA ASP A 210 -11.51 -11.08 -7.47
C ASP A 210 -12.45 -10.20 -6.62
N MET A 211 -12.43 -8.87 -6.82
CA MET A 211 -13.36 -7.96 -6.16
C MET A 211 -14.82 -8.27 -6.53
N PHE A 212 -15.11 -8.60 -7.79
CA PHE A 212 -16.44 -8.96 -8.23
C PHE A 212 -16.93 -10.24 -7.56
N VAL A 213 -16.11 -11.29 -7.55
CA VAL A 213 -16.43 -12.56 -6.88
C VAL A 213 -16.66 -12.34 -5.39
N GLY A 214 -15.78 -11.60 -4.71
CA GLY A 214 -15.96 -11.24 -3.30
C GLY A 214 -17.26 -10.48 -3.04
N THR A 215 -17.63 -9.56 -3.92
CA THR A 215 -18.89 -8.81 -3.82
C THR A 215 -20.11 -9.71 -4.01
N VAL A 216 -20.06 -10.68 -4.93
CA VAL A 216 -21.14 -11.66 -5.14
C VAL A 216 -21.32 -12.54 -3.91
N VAL A 217 -20.23 -13.03 -3.32
CA VAL A 217 -20.28 -13.83 -2.09
C VAL A 217 -20.91 -13.03 -0.96
N LEU A 218 -20.46 -11.79 -0.74
CA LEU A 218 -21.03 -10.90 0.27
C LEU A 218 -22.50 -10.59 0.01
N PHE A 219 -22.88 -10.38 -1.25
CA PHE A 219 -24.27 -10.12 -1.63
C PHE A 219 -25.20 -11.32 -1.36
N ILE A 220 -24.74 -12.54 -1.61
CA ILE A 220 -25.49 -13.75 -1.28
C ILE A 220 -25.61 -13.88 0.25
N TRP A 221 -24.52 -13.64 0.98
CA TRP A 221 -24.52 -13.72 2.44
C TRP A 221 -25.47 -12.69 3.07
N ASP A 222 -25.44 -11.42 2.63
CA ASP A 222 -26.35 -10.35 3.08
C ASP A 222 -27.83 -10.68 2.85
N ARG A 223 -28.14 -11.53 1.86
CA ARG A 223 -29.52 -12.00 1.58
C ARG A 223 -29.97 -13.15 2.47
N VAL A 224 -29.04 -13.94 2.98
CA VAL A 224 -29.33 -15.07 3.87
C VAL A 224 -29.38 -14.58 5.32
N ASP A 225 -28.33 -13.90 5.77
CA ASP A 225 -28.25 -13.32 7.10
C ASP A 225 -27.48 -11.99 7.04
N LYS A 226 -28.25 -10.91 7.11
CA LYS A 226 -27.73 -9.55 7.08
C LYS A 226 -26.89 -9.22 8.32
N LYS A 227 -27.29 -9.71 9.49
CA LYS A 227 -26.62 -9.34 10.74
C LYS A 227 -25.23 -9.99 10.80
N ASP A 228 -25.15 -11.27 10.47
CA ASP A 228 -23.87 -11.98 10.41
C ASP A 228 -22.95 -11.41 9.34
N ALA A 229 -23.48 -11.03 8.18
CA ALA A 229 -22.69 -10.42 7.12
C ALA A 229 -22.08 -9.06 7.53
N ASP A 230 -22.87 -8.21 8.19
CA ASP A 230 -22.38 -6.90 8.68
C ASP A 230 -21.33 -7.07 9.79
N ASP A 231 -21.49 -8.06 10.67
CA ASP A 231 -20.58 -8.27 11.81
C ASP A 231 -19.29 -9.02 11.43
N TYR A 232 -19.33 -9.96 10.47
CA TYR A 232 -18.21 -10.88 10.19
C TYR A 232 -17.56 -10.75 8.80
N SER A 233 -18.13 -10.00 7.86
CA SER A 233 -17.58 -9.92 6.50
C SER A 233 -16.13 -9.43 6.46
N GLY A 234 -15.77 -8.42 7.28
CA GLY A 234 -14.39 -7.95 7.41
C GLY A 234 -13.43 -9.00 7.98
N ALA A 235 -13.89 -9.80 8.95
CA ALA A 235 -13.08 -10.87 9.55
C ALA A 235 -12.82 -12.00 8.54
N VAL A 236 -13.82 -12.40 7.77
CA VAL A 236 -13.67 -13.42 6.72
C VAL A 236 -12.78 -12.92 5.59
N ALA A 237 -12.99 -11.69 5.11
CA ALA A 237 -12.18 -11.11 4.06
C ALA A 237 -10.70 -11.00 4.45
N SER A 238 -10.42 -10.51 5.67
CA SER A 238 -9.04 -10.44 6.19
C SER A 238 -8.43 -11.84 6.38
N GLY A 239 -9.21 -12.82 6.81
CA GLY A 239 -8.79 -14.22 6.90
C GLY A 239 -8.40 -14.83 5.54
N LEU A 240 -9.16 -14.54 4.48
CA LEU A 240 -8.83 -15.00 3.13
C LEU A 240 -7.54 -14.35 2.59
N ILE A 241 -7.36 -13.05 2.80
CA ILE A 241 -6.13 -12.33 2.42
C ILE A 241 -4.92 -12.88 3.18
N CYS A 242 -5.06 -13.07 4.50
CA CYS A 242 -4.01 -13.64 5.33
C CYS A 242 -3.69 -15.09 4.93
N GLY A 243 -4.71 -15.90 4.63
CA GLY A 243 -4.58 -17.28 4.20
C GLY A 243 -3.80 -17.41 2.89
N ASP A 244 -4.08 -16.56 1.90
CA ASP A 244 -3.30 -16.48 0.66
C ASP A 244 -1.82 -16.18 0.97
N GLY A 245 -1.56 -15.17 1.82
CA GLY A 245 -0.23 -14.83 2.29
C GLY A 245 0.52 -16.00 2.96
N ILE A 246 -0.15 -16.77 3.82
CA ILE A 246 0.46 -17.94 4.48
C ILE A 246 0.86 -19.01 3.45
N TRP A 247 0.07 -19.22 2.39
CA TRP A 247 0.35 -20.21 1.35
C TRP A 247 1.55 -19.83 0.45
N THR A 248 1.87 -18.53 0.36
CA THR A 248 3.04 -18.07 -0.39
C THR A 248 4.38 -18.52 0.22
N ILE A 249 4.45 -18.78 1.53
CA ILE A 249 5.69 -19.18 2.20
C ILE A 249 6.09 -20.63 1.87
N PRO A 250 5.23 -21.65 2.06
CA PRO A 250 5.55 -23.02 1.65
C PRO A 250 5.84 -23.13 0.16
N SER A 251 5.11 -22.40 -0.69
CA SER A 251 5.35 -22.40 -2.12
C SER A 251 6.71 -21.80 -2.50
N ALA A 252 7.14 -20.72 -1.84
CA ALA A 252 8.49 -20.19 -2.00
C ALA A 252 9.57 -21.22 -1.60
N ILE A 253 9.38 -21.93 -0.49
CA ILE A 253 10.31 -22.99 -0.04
C ILE A 253 10.37 -24.14 -1.06
N LEU A 254 9.21 -24.60 -1.55
CA LEU A 254 9.14 -25.65 -2.56
C LEU A 254 9.79 -25.23 -3.89
N SER A 255 9.63 -23.96 -4.28
CA SER A 255 10.28 -23.36 -5.46
C SER A 255 11.81 -23.37 -5.31
N ILE A 256 12.34 -22.94 -4.16
CA ILE A 256 13.78 -22.98 -3.86
C ILE A 256 14.33 -24.41 -3.95
N LEU A 257 13.57 -25.40 -3.45
CA LEU A 257 13.93 -26.81 -3.49
C LEU A 257 13.76 -27.47 -4.87
N ARG A 258 13.29 -26.72 -5.89
CA ARG A 258 13.02 -27.20 -7.26
C ARG A 258 12.10 -28.42 -7.33
N ILE A 259 11.17 -28.54 -6.38
CA ILE A 259 10.21 -29.65 -6.35
C ILE A 259 9.09 -29.35 -7.35
N ASN A 260 8.86 -30.26 -8.30
CA ASN A 260 7.80 -30.12 -9.29
C ASN A 260 6.42 -30.39 -8.66
N PRO A 261 5.43 -29.50 -8.82
CA PRO A 261 4.11 -29.71 -8.26
C PRO A 261 3.37 -30.84 -9.00
N PRO A 262 2.74 -31.79 -8.28
CA PRO A 262 2.11 -32.95 -8.91
C PRO A 262 0.79 -32.66 -9.64
N ILE A 263 0.11 -31.53 -9.41
CA ILE A 263 -1.14 -31.17 -10.10
C ILE A 263 -1.27 -29.65 -10.13
N CYS A 264 -1.48 -29.06 -11.31
CA CYS A 264 -1.98 -27.70 -11.67
C CYS A 264 -1.91 -26.53 -10.65
N MET A 265 -0.97 -26.51 -9.71
CA MET A 265 -0.45 -25.31 -9.08
C MET A 265 0.80 -24.96 -9.86
N TYR A 266 0.77 -23.86 -10.61
CA TYR A 266 1.87 -23.46 -11.48
C TYR A 266 3.03 -22.96 -10.61
N PHE A 267 3.95 -23.85 -10.25
CA PHE A 267 5.25 -23.51 -9.64
C PHE A 267 6.38 -23.89 -10.59
N ARG A 268 6.56 -23.10 -11.64
CA ARG A 268 7.82 -23.07 -12.40
C ARG A 268 8.04 -21.68 -12.98
N PRO A 269 9.24 -21.11 -12.84
CA PRO A 269 9.78 -20.19 -13.83
C PRO A 269 10.25 -21.03 -15.03
N SER A 270 9.88 -20.64 -16.24
CA SER A 270 10.62 -20.99 -17.46
C SER A 270 11.67 -19.92 -17.70
#